data_AF-A0A6H5HF58-F1
#
_entry.id   AF-A0A6H5HF58-F1
#
_cell.length_a   1.000
_cell.length_b   1.000
_cell.length_c   1.000
_cell.angle_alpha   90.00
_cell.angle_beta   90.00
_cell.angle_gamma   90.00
#
_symmetry.space_group_name_H-M   'P 1'
#
loop_
_entity.id
_entity.type
_entity.pdbx_description
1 polymer ?
#
loop_
_entity_poly.entity_id
_entity_poly.type
_entity_poly.pdbx_seq_one_letter_code
_entity_poly.pdbx_strand_id
1 'polypeptide(L)'
;MRKRLKHLGCSFDWSRELITSDPKYFKFTQYLFLLMYKHGLVYRKKAWVNWDPVDKTVLADEQVDAQGRSWRSGAQVEKKLLDQWFIRTTNFAEVVNPFTLGHLPVLVVPRDQLDYPDGWNVKLCIPSQCDKEATLADQLGIPYDPARQMDNFDERVRICQLAIASRIGGHLKSSKLRDWLVSRQRRWGTPIPVIHCPDCGPVPVPFDALPVPLAQQTADQSAPCPE
;
A
#
# COMPACT_ATOMS: atom_id res chain seq x y z
N MET A 1 26.05 -16.42 3.85
CA MET A 1 26.64 -15.07 3.59
C MET A 1 27.53 -14.59 4.73
N ARG A 2 27.17 -14.79 6.00
CA ARG A 2 27.96 -14.40 7.19
C ARG A 2 29.47 -14.70 7.10
N LYS A 3 29.84 -15.93 6.75
CA LYS A 3 31.26 -16.31 6.57
C LYS A 3 31.97 -15.41 5.56
N ARG A 4 31.36 -15.14 4.39
CA ARG A 4 31.95 -14.26 3.35
C ARG A 4 32.11 -12.82 3.83
N LEU A 5 31.11 -12.27 4.52
CA LEU A 5 31.19 -10.91 5.10
C LEU A 5 32.34 -10.78 6.12
N LYS A 6 32.55 -11.82 6.94
CA LYS A 6 33.71 -11.88 7.84
C LYS A 6 35.04 -11.92 7.08
N HIS A 7 35.12 -12.64 5.96
CA HIS A 7 36.34 -12.69 5.13
C HIS A 7 36.61 -11.36 4.41
N LEU A 8 35.57 -10.60 4.10
CA LEU A 8 35.68 -9.23 3.54
C LEU A 8 36.06 -8.17 4.59
N GLY A 9 36.27 -8.56 5.85
CA GLY A 9 36.60 -7.63 6.93
C GLY A 9 35.43 -6.79 7.42
N CYS A 10 34.18 -7.12 7.06
CA CYS A 10 33.02 -6.39 7.55
C CYS A 10 32.82 -6.64 9.06
N SER A 11 32.88 -5.56 9.85
CA SER A 11 32.69 -5.61 11.31
C SER A 11 31.26 -5.26 11.68
N PHE A 12 30.41 -6.29 11.76
CA PHE A 12 29.04 -6.17 12.29
C PHE A 12 28.99 -6.68 13.73
N ASP A 13 28.12 -6.08 14.55
CA ASP A 13 27.75 -6.63 15.86
C ASP A 13 26.85 -7.85 15.66
N TRP A 14 27.46 -9.02 15.55
CA TRP A 14 26.75 -10.28 15.34
C TRP A 14 25.89 -10.72 16.53
N SER A 15 26.00 -10.07 17.70
CA SER A 15 25.09 -10.34 18.82
C SER A 15 23.66 -9.85 18.54
N ARG A 16 23.52 -8.92 17.59
CA ARG A 16 22.25 -8.33 17.14
C ARG A 16 21.79 -8.91 15.80
N GLU A 17 22.26 -10.11 15.43
CA GLU A 17 21.81 -10.79 14.22
C GLU A 17 20.32 -11.13 14.32
N LEU A 18 19.54 -10.74 13.30
CA LEU A 18 18.10 -10.97 13.23
C LEU A 18 17.79 -11.84 12.01
N ILE A 19 16.90 -12.81 12.19
CA ILE A 19 16.42 -13.70 11.12
C ILE A 19 14.92 -13.49 11.00
N THR A 20 14.47 -12.87 9.90
CA THR A 20 13.07 -12.47 9.74
C THR A 20 12.10 -13.66 9.63
N SER A 21 12.60 -14.84 9.26
CA SER A 21 11.84 -16.09 9.22
C SER A 21 11.80 -16.85 10.55
N ASP A 22 12.53 -16.42 11.58
CA ASP A 22 12.48 -17.04 12.91
C ASP A 22 11.16 -16.65 13.63
N PRO A 23 10.41 -17.60 14.21
CA PRO A 23 9.22 -17.30 15.03
C PRO A 23 9.44 -16.25 16.10
N LYS A 24 10.63 -16.19 16.70
CA LYS A 24 11.00 -15.18 17.71
C LYS A 24 10.98 -13.76 17.15
N TYR A 25 11.25 -13.60 15.85
CA TYR A 25 11.19 -12.33 15.14
C TYR A 25 9.79 -12.06 14.60
N PHE A 26 9.25 -12.96 13.77
CA PHE A 26 8.00 -12.66 13.05
C PHE A 26 6.76 -12.60 13.97
N LYS A 27 6.85 -13.08 15.23
CA LYS A 27 5.81 -12.82 16.24
C LYS A 27 5.53 -11.32 16.39
N PHE A 28 6.56 -10.48 16.26
CA PHE A 28 6.42 -9.03 16.37
C PHE A 28 5.79 -8.43 15.12
N THR A 29 6.04 -9.01 13.95
CA THR A 29 5.33 -8.67 12.72
C THR A 29 3.84 -9.00 12.83
N GLN A 30 3.50 -10.17 13.40
CA GLN A 30 2.10 -10.56 13.68
C GLN A 30 1.46 -9.63 14.72
N TYR A 31 2.19 -9.30 15.79
CA TYR A 31 1.74 -8.35 16.80
C TYR A 31 1.44 -6.97 16.20
N LEU A 32 2.34 -6.45 15.36
CA LEU A 32 2.16 -5.17 14.68
C LEU A 32 0.95 -5.22 13.74
N PHE A 33 0.76 -6.32 13.00
CA PHE A 33 -0.42 -6.53 12.18
C PHE A 33 -1.72 -6.47 13.00
N LEU A 34 -1.78 -7.16 14.13
CA LEU A 34 -2.94 -7.13 15.03
C LEU A 34 -3.21 -5.74 15.60
N LEU A 35 -2.15 -5.01 15.96
CA LEU A 35 -2.28 -3.64 16.45
C LEU A 35 -2.86 -2.74 15.35
N MET A 36 -2.32 -2.80 14.13
CA MET A 36 -2.86 -2.06 12.98
C MET A 36 -4.30 -2.46 12.67
N TYR A 37 -4.65 -3.75 12.78
CA TYR A 37 -6.02 -4.23 12.59
C TYR A 37 -6.97 -3.67 13.65
N LYS A 38 -6.59 -3.69 14.93
CA LYS A 38 -7.35 -3.11 16.04
C LYS A 38 -7.61 -1.60 15.85
N HIS A 39 -6.68 -0.89 15.23
CA HIS A 39 -6.81 0.54 14.91
C HIS A 39 -7.43 0.82 13.52
N GLY A 40 -8.01 -0.19 12.85
CA GLY A 40 -8.69 -0.03 11.57
C GLY A 40 -7.79 0.26 10.36
N LEU A 41 -6.48 0.14 10.54
CA LEU A 41 -5.46 0.38 9.49
C LEU A 41 -5.26 -0.84 8.61
N VAL A 42 -5.54 -2.04 9.10
CA VAL A 42 -5.56 -3.26 8.30
C VAL A 42 -7.00 -3.63 7.99
N TYR A 43 -7.28 -3.96 6.74
CA TYR A 43 -8.61 -4.38 6.32
C TYR A 43 -8.53 -5.40 5.18
N ARG A 44 -9.62 -6.13 4.99
CA ARG A 44 -9.78 -7.10 3.91
C ARG A 44 -10.82 -6.57 2.92
N LYS A 45 -10.51 -6.64 1.62
CA LYS A 45 -11.39 -6.17 0.55
C LYS A 45 -11.23 -7.03 -0.70
N LYS A 46 -12.33 -7.22 -1.44
CA LYS A 46 -12.31 -7.75 -2.81
C LYS A 46 -11.78 -6.69 -3.77
N ALA A 47 -10.64 -6.95 -4.39
CA ALA A 47 -9.98 -5.98 -5.27
C ALA A 47 -9.37 -6.65 -6.49
N TRP A 48 -9.24 -5.87 -7.57
CA TRP A 48 -8.44 -6.26 -8.73
C TRP A 48 -6.97 -6.13 -8.38
N VAL A 49 -6.30 -7.26 -8.26
CA VAL A 49 -4.92 -7.36 -7.81
C VAL A 49 -4.00 -7.81 -8.94
N ASN A 50 -2.75 -7.36 -8.88
CA ASN A 50 -1.69 -7.81 -9.77
C ASN A 50 -1.40 -9.28 -9.44
N TRP A 51 -1.45 -10.16 -10.42
CA TRP A 51 -1.15 -11.58 -10.29
C TRP A 51 0.05 -11.95 -11.14
N ASP A 52 1.04 -12.59 -10.53
CA ASP A 52 2.15 -13.20 -11.24
C ASP A 52 1.79 -14.65 -11.60
N PRO A 53 1.67 -15.00 -12.90
CA PRO A 53 1.30 -16.35 -13.31
C PRO A 53 2.40 -17.39 -13.08
N VAL A 54 3.67 -16.97 -13.06
CA VAL A 54 4.82 -17.86 -12.84
C VAL A 54 4.99 -18.11 -11.35
N ASP A 55 5.01 -17.04 -10.57
CA ASP A 55 5.16 -17.11 -9.13
C ASP A 55 3.85 -17.50 -8.41
N LYS A 56 2.73 -17.54 -9.12
CA LYS A 56 1.40 -17.92 -8.61
C LYS A 56 1.05 -17.18 -7.32
N THR A 57 1.28 -15.87 -7.29
CA THR A 57 1.00 -15.01 -6.14
C THR A 57 0.55 -13.63 -6.59
N VAL A 58 -0.19 -12.96 -5.71
CA VAL A 58 -0.43 -11.53 -5.85
C VAL A 58 0.83 -10.70 -5.63
N LEU A 59 0.90 -9.55 -6.31
CA LEU A 59 1.95 -8.55 -6.21
C LEU A 59 1.36 -7.20 -5.75
N ALA A 60 2.14 -6.44 -4.99
CA ALA A 60 1.84 -5.02 -4.77
C ALA A 60 2.18 -4.20 -6.02
N ASP A 61 1.68 -2.97 -6.12
CA ASP A 61 1.94 -2.12 -7.29
C ASP A 61 3.43 -1.77 -7.43
N GLU A 62 4.16 -1.66 -6.32
CA GLU A 62 5.61 -1.42 -6.30
C GLU A 62 6.44 -2.60 -6.81
N GLN A 63 5.84 -3.79 -6.91
CA GLN A 63 6.50 -5.01 -7.41
C GLN A 63 6.25 -5.24 -8.90
N VAL A 64 5.57 -4.29 -9.56
CA VAL A 64 5.30 -4.29 -10.99
C VAL A 64 6.08 -3.16 -11.64
N ASP A 65 6.89 -3.49 -12.63
CA ASP A 65 7.70 -2.51 -13.34
C ASP A 65 6.86 -1.57 -14.23
N ALA A 66 7.52 -0.61 -14.87
CA ALA A 66 6.86 0.34 -15.77
C ALA A 66 6.23 -0.32 -17.01
N GLN A 67 6.70 -1.52 -17.39
CA GLN A 67 6.19 -2.30 -18.53
C GLN A 67 5.08 -3.28 -18.10
N GLY A 68 4.67 -3.29 -16.84
CA GLY A 68 3.61 -4.16 -16.33
C GLY A 68 4.08 -5.59 -16.04
N ARG A 69 5.37 -5.80 -15.79
CA ARG A 69 5.96 -7.11 -15.50
C ARG A 69 6.38 -7.25 -14.05
N SER A 70 6.39 -8.48 -13.56
CA SER A 70 6.85 -8.82 -12.21
C SER A 70 8.35 -8.55 -12.07
N TRP A 71 8.73 -7.81 -11.03
CA TRP A 71 10.12 -7.47 -10.72
C TRP A 71 11.06 -8.68 -10.52
N ARG A 72 10.52 -9.87 -10.22
CA ARG A 72 11.31 -11.08 -9.94
C ARG A 72 11.25 -12.07 -11.09
N SER A 73 10.05 -12.47 -11.50
CA SER A 73 9.87 -13.50 -12.53
C SER A 73 10.01 -12.93 -13.95
N GLY A 74 9.88 -11.62 -14.12
CA GLY A 74 9.81 -10.96 -15.43
C GLY A 74 8.51 -11.24 -16.20
N ALA A 75 7.57 -12.01 -15.62
CA ALA A 75 6.33 -12.38 -16.28
C ALA A 75 5.39 -11.17 -16.43
N GLN A 76 4.60 -11.16 -17.51
CA GLN A 76 3.54 -10.20 -17.70
C GLN A 76 2.48 -10.38 -16.61
N VAL A 77 2.15 -9.31 -15.89
CA VAL A 77 1.21 -9.35 -14.78
C VAL A 77 -0.22 -9.42 -15.28
N GLU A 78 -1.00 -10.33 -14.71
CA GLU A 78 -2.44 -10.47 -14.95
C GLU A 78 -3.26 -9.72 -13.88
N LYS A 79 -4.52 -9.39 -14.18
CA LYS A 79 -5.46 -8.86 -13.18
C LYS A 79 -6.39 -9.97 -12.73
N LYS A 80 -6.43 -10.25 -11.42
CA LYS A 80 -7.39 -11.18 -10.81
C LYS A 80 -8.21 -10.48 -9.73
N LEU A 81 -9.48 -10.84 -9.63
CA LEU A 81 -10.37 -10.33 -8.59
C LEU A 81 -10.29 -11.26 -7.37
N LEU A 82 -9.64 -10.83 -6.30
CA LEU A 82 -9.41 -11.64 -5.10
C LEU A 82 -9.68 -10.84 -3.84
N ASP A 83 -10.10 -11.54 -2.78
CA ASP A 83 -10.13 -10.97 -1.44
C ASP A 83 -8.72 -10.98 -0.84
N GLN A 84 -8.18 -9.81 -0.54
CA GLN A 84 -6.82 -9.65 -0.03
C GLN A 84 -6.78 -8.69 1.17
N TRP A 85 -5.69 -8.76 1.92
CA TRP A 85 -5.41 -7.88 3.05
C TRP A 85 -4.57 -6.69 2.60
N PHE A 86 -5.01 -5.50 3.04
CA PHE A 86 -4.40 -4.22 2.74
C PHE A 86 -4.06 -3.48 4.03
N ILE A 87 -2.98 -2.69 3.98
CA ILE A 87 -2.64 -1.70 5.00
C ILE A 87 -3.02 -0.32 4.45
N ARG A 88 -3.84 0.42 5.19
CA ARG A 88 -4.24 1.82 4.93
C ARG A 88 -3.05 2.74 5.18
N THR A 89 -2.15 2.79 4.21
CA THR A 89 -1.04 3.75 4.20
C THR A 89 -1.54 5.17 3.90
N THR A 90 -2.72 5.30 3.29
CA THR A 90 -3.36 6.57 2.95
C THR A 90 -3.84 7.38 4.16
N ASN A 91 -4.18 6.75 5.30
CA ASN A 91 -4.62 7.44 6.51
C ASN A 91 -3.52 8.27 7.20
N PHE A 92 -2.24 7.98 6.93
CA PHE A 92 -1.10 8.71 7.48
C PHE A 92 -0.54 9.76 6.51
N ALA A 93 -1.22 9.99 5.38
CA ALA A 93 -0.87 11.08 4.49
C ALA A 93 -1.35 12.41 5.10
N GLU A 94 -0.51 13.04 5.93
CA GLU A 94 -0.67 14.47 6.16
C GLU A 94 -0.38 15.20 4.84
N VAL A 95 -1.41 15.83 4.29
CA VAL A 95 -1.26 16.65 3.09
C VAL A 95 -1.02 18.07 3.53
N VAL A 96 0.24 18.48 3.50
CA VAL A 96 0.63 19.88 3.69
C VAL A 96 0.76 20.54 2.32
N ASN A 97 0.12 21.68 2.14
CA ASN A 97 0.36 22.51 0.97
C ASN A 97 1.81 23.02 1.03
N PRO A 98 2.67 22.66 0.06
CA PRO A 98 4.09 22.96 0.17
C PRO A 98 4.43 24.45 -0.01
N PHE A 99 3.48 25.26 -0.50
CA PHE A 99 3.66 26.72 -0.65
C PHE A 99 3.14 27.51 0.54
N THR A 100 2.00 27.11 1.11
CA THR A 100 1.40 27.83 2.26
C THR A 100 1.75 27.20 3.60
N LEU A 101 2.31 25.99 3.60
CA LEU A 101 2.53 25.14 4.77
C LEU A 101 1.27 24.83 5.59
N GLY A 102 0.09 25.13 5.03
CA GLY A 102 -1.19 24.82 5.64
C GLY A 102 -1.54 23.34 5.48
N HIS A 103 -2.14 22.75 6.51
CA HIS A 103 -2.71 21.41 6.43
C HIS A 103 -3.98 21.44 5.56
N LEU A 104 -4.07 20.49 4.64
CA LEU A 104 -5.26 20.28 3.81
C LEU A 104 -6.05 19.08 4.34
N PRO A 105 -7.39 19.18 4.43
CA PRO A 105 -8.23 18.05 4.82
C PRO A 105 -8.14 16.94 3.77
N VAL A 106 -8.02 15.69 4.22
CA VAL A 106 -8.05 14.51 3.35
C VAL A 106 -9.45 13.92 3.38
N LEU A 107 -10.09 13.87 2.21
CA LEU A 107 -11.44 13.35 2.05
C LEU A 107 -11.39 12.02 1.28
N VAL A 108 -12.18 11.05 1.74
CA VAL A 108 -12.41 9.78 1.01
C VAL A 108 -13.85 9.80 0.51
N VAL A 109 -14.01 10.00 -0.79
CA VAL A 109 -15.32 10.03 -1.45
C VAL A 109 -15.48 8.85 -2.42
N PRO A 110 -16.72 8.36 -2.61
CA PRO A 110 -17.05 7.48 -3.72
C PRO A 110 -16.60 8.04 -5.07
N ARG A 111 -16.13 7.17 -5.97
CA ARG A 111 -15.49 7.57 -7.25
C ARG A 111 -16.45 8.26 -8.21
N ASP A 112 -17.74 8.04 -8.06
CA ASP A 112 -18.82 8.63 -8.85
C ASP A 112 -19.18 10.08 -8.44
N GLN A 113 -18.74 10.54 -7.26
CA GLN A 113 -19.06 11.89 -6.77
C GLN A 113 -18.15 12.98 -7.36
N LEU A 114 -16.93 12.65 -7.78
CA LEU A 114 -15.98 13.60 -8.34
C LEU A 114 -15.39 13.10 -9.66
N ASP A 115 -15.05 14.04 -10.54
CA ASP A 115 -14.38 13.71 -11.79
C ASP A 115 -12.87 13.55 -11.56
N TYR A 116 -12.39 12.33 -11.75
CA TYR A 116 -10.97 11.98 -11.68
C TYR A 116 -10.42 11.79 -13.09
N PRO A 117 -9.27 12.40 -13.43
CA PRO A 117 -8.55 12.04 -14.65
C PRO A 117 -8.20 10.55 -14.68
N ASP A 118 -8.02 10.00 -15.88
CA ASP A 118 -7.75 8.57 -16.03
C ASP A 118 -6.52 8.12 -15.23
N GLY A 119 -6.72 7.10 -14.41
CA GLY A 119 -5.70 6.55 -13.53
C GLY A 119 -5.45 7.33 -12.24
N TRP A 120 -6.23 8.37 -11.91
CA TRP A 120 -6.13 9.10 -10.65
C TRP A 120 -7.07 8.50 -9.59
N ASN A 121 -6.51 8.21 -8.41
CA ASN A 121 -7.28 7.82 -7.21
C ASN A 121 -7.28 8.92 -6.14
N VAL A 122 -6.48 9.97 -6.34
CA VAL A 122 -6.33 11.13 -5.45
C VAL A 122 -6.35 12.36 -6.34
N LYS A 123 -7.06 13.39 -5.91
CA LYS A 123 -7.18 14.67 -6.61
C LYS A 123 -7.06 15.79 -5.59
N LEU A 124 -6.25 16.80 -5.90
CA LEU A 124 -6.32 18.08 -5.20
C LEU A 124 -7.56 18.82 -5.72
N CYS A 125 -8.56 19.00 -4.87
CA CYS A 125 -9.77 19.71 -5.25
C CYS A 125 -9.50 21.22 -5.25
N ILE A 126 -10.01 21.90 -6.27
CA ILE A 126 -10.03 23.35 -6.44
C ILE A 126 -11.51 23.74 -6.64
N PRO A 127 -12.29 23.89 -5.55
CA PRO A 127 -13.74 24.10 -5.63
C PRO A 127 -14.15 25.31 -6.49
N SER A 128 -13.30 26.33 -6.61
CA SER A 128 -13.55 27.51 -7.46
C SER A 128 -13.50 27.23 -8.97
N GLN A 129 -13.09 26.02 -9.38
CA GLN A 129 -12.92 25.62 -10.78
C GLN A 129 -13.82 24.44 -11.18
N CYS A 130 -14.59 23.85 -10.25
CA CYS A 130 -15.41 22.68 -10.52
C CYS A 130 -16.68 22.64 -9.66
N ASP A 131 -17.86 22.63 -10.30
CA ASP A 131 -19.16 22.68 -9.62
C ASP A 131 -19.41 21.50 -8.67
N LYS A 132 -18.94 20.29 -9.02
CA LYS A 132 -19.06 19.10 -8.15
C LYS A 132 -18.20 19.25 -6.88
N GLU A 133 -17.02 19.85 -7.02
CA GLU A 133 -16.13 20.11 -5.89
C GLU A 133 -16.64 21.24 -5.01
N ALA A 134 -17.21 22.30 -5.61
CA ALA A 134 -17.93 23.36 -4.89
C ALA A 134 -19.07 22.78 -4.06
N THR A 135 -19.93 21.97 -4.67
CA THR A 135 -21.06 21.33 -3.97
C THR A 135 -20.58 20.49 -2.78
N LEU A 136 -19.51 19.72 -2.96
CA LEU A 136 -18.93 18.90 -1.88
C LEU A 136 -18.32 19.77 -0.78
N ALA A 137 -17.62 20.84 -1.14
CA ALA A 137 -17.03 21.79 -0.19
C ALA A 137 -18.11 22.47 0.65
N ASP A 138 -19.20 22.91 0.03
CA ASP A 138 -20.35 23.52 0.70
C ASP A 138 -21.03 22.55 1.67
N GLN A 139 -21.25 21.30 1.25
CA GLN A 139 -21.84 20.26 2.09
C GLN A 139 -21.00 19.95 3.34
N LEU A 140 -19.67 20.02 3.21
CA LEU A 140 -18.73 19.72 4.28
C LEU A 140 -18.29 20.96 5.07
N GLY A 141 -18.73 22.16 4.67
CA GLY A 141 -18.32 23.42 5.29
C GLY A 141 -16.85 23.77 5.09
N ILE A 142 -16.25 23.36 3.97
CA ILE A 142 -14.84 23.63 3.65
C ILE A 142 -14.72 25.02 3.03
N PRO A 143 -13.95 25.95 3.61
CA PRO A 143 -13.86 27.31 3.09
C PRO A 143 -13.07 27.35 1.77
N TYR A 144 -13.60 28.07 0.79
CA TYR A 144 -12.91 28.38 -0.47
C TYR A 144 -13.36 29.75 -1.00
N ASP A 145 -12.59 30.31 -1.95
CA ASP A 145 -12.93 31.57 -2.63
C ASP A 145 -13.57 31.27 -4.00
N PRO A 146 -14.88 31.48 -4.18
CA PRO A 146 -15.58 31.17 -5.43
C PRO A 146 -15.21 32.13 -6.58
N ALA A 147 -14.71 33.33 -6.29
CA ALA A 147 -14.33 34.31 -7.30
C ALA A 147 -12.93 34.04 -7.89
N ARG A 148 -12.19 33.08 -7.32
CA ARG A 148 -10.82 32.79 -7.72
C ARG A 148 -10.77 32.01 -9.03
N GLN A 149 -10.67 32.74 -10.14
CA GLN A 149 -10.31 32.20 -11.45
C GLN A 149 -8.80 32.19 -11.64
N MET A 150 -8.23 31.01 -11.86
CA MET A 150 -6.83 30.87 -12.26
C MET A 150 -6.71 29.81 -13.36
N ASP A 151 -6.81 30.25 -14.61
CA ASP A 151 -6.31 29.47 -15.74
C ASP A 151 -5.39 30.32 -16.62
N ASN A 152 -4.20 30.63 -16.09
CA ASN A 152 -3.09 31.15 -16.90
C ASN A 152 -2.05 30.04 -17.06
N PHE A 153 -1.82 29.62 -18.31
CA PHE A 153 -0.84 28.58 -18.63
C PHE A 153 0.57 28.94 -18.16
N ASP A 154 1.01 30.19 -18.36
CA ASP A 154 2.36 30.62 -18.02
C ASP A 154 2.59 30.59 -16.51
N GLU A 155 1.57 30.94 -15.72
CA GLU A 155 1.64 30.91 -14.27
C GLU A 155 1.72 29.46 -13.74
N ARG A 156 1.04 28.50 -14.38
CA ARG A 156 1.17 27.07 -14.05
C ARG A 156 2.59 26.57 -14.28
N VAL A 157 3.20 26.93 -15.41
CA VAL A 157 4.59 26.55 -15.73
C VAL A 157 5.54 27.13 -14.69
N ARG A 158 5.35 28.40 -14.33
CA ARG A 158 6.14 29.11 -13.32
C ARG A 158 6.04 28.44 -11.94
N ILE A 159 4.83 28.09 -11.47
CA ILE A 159 4.61 27.41 -10.19
C ILE A 159 5.30 26.03 -10.17
N CYS A 160 5.23 25.28 -11.28
CA CYS A 160 5.94 24.01 -11.40
C CYS A 160 7.47 24.20 -11.31
N GLN A 161 8.03 25.20 -11.96
CA GLN A 161 9.46 25.52 -11.87
C GLN A 161 9.87 25.93 -10.45
N LEU A 162 9.06 26.74 -9.77
CA LEU A 162 9.26 27.12 -8.37
C LEU A 162 9.25 25.90 -7.43
N ALA A 163 8.33 24.96 -7.65
CA ALA A 163 8.26 23.72 -6.88
C ALA A 163 9.50 22.82 -7.07
N ILE A 164 10.01 22.73 -8.30
CA ILE A 164 11.25 22.00 -8.62
C ILE A 164 12.45 22.67 -7.96
N ALA A 165 12.59 23.99 -8.13
CA ALA A 165 13.70 24.77 -7.57
C ALA A 165 13.75 24.70 -6.03
N SER A 166 12.58 24.72 -5.39
CA SER A 166 12.44 24.64 -3.93
C SER A 166 12.52 23.21 -3.40
N ARG A 167 12.72 22.20 -4.27
CA ARG A 167 12.79 20.77 -3.93
C ARG A 167 11.56 20.23 -3.20
N ILE A 168 10.40 20.84 -3.42
CA ILE A 168 9.10 20.48 -2.81
C ILE A 168 8.20 19.67 -3.75
N GLY A 169 8.65 19.41 -4.99
CA GLY A 169 7.90 18.65 -5.99
C GLY A 169 8.05 19.22 -7.40
N GLY A 170 6.93 19.35 -8.12
CA GLY A 170 6.90 19.91 -9.48
C GLY A 170 7.24 18.93 -10.61
N HIS A 171 7.62 17.69 -10.28
CA HIS A 171 7.72 16.59 -11.22
C HIS A 171 6.36 15.88 -11.38
N LEU A 172 6.06 15.38 -12.58
CA LEU A 172 4.90 14.50 -12.81
C LEU A 172 5.03 13.27 -11.90
N LYS A 173 4.21 13.20 -10.84
CA LYS A 173 4.18 12.06 -9.92
C LYS A 173 3.32 10.93 -10.50
N SER A 174 3.78 9.70 -10.31
CA SER A 174 2.99 8.50 -10.60
C SER A 174 1.67 8.52 -9.83
N SER A 175 0.55 8.32 -10.54
CA SER A 175 -0.82 8.36 -10.03
C SER A 175 -1.23 7.16 -9.15
N LYS A 176 -0.25 6.36 -8.69
CA LYS A 176 -0.45 5.00 -8.18
C LYS A 176 -0.33 4.87 -6.66
N LEU A 177 -0.55 5.94 -5.87
CA LEU A 177 -0.62 5.73 -4.42
C LEU A 177 -1.89 4.92 -4.12
N ARG A 178 -1.70 3.66 -3.74
CA ARG A 178 -2.75 2.73 -3.34
C ARG A 178 -2.38 2.14 -1.99
N ASP A 179 -3.39 1.68 -1.26
CA ASP A 179 -3.17 0.97 -0.01
C ASP A 179 -2.33 -0.30 -0.26
N TRP A 180 -1.46 -0.60 0.68
CA TRP A 180 -0.42 -1.60 0.48
C TRP A 180 -0.99 -3.02 0.59
N LEU A 181 -0.98 -3.77 -0.51
CA LEU A 181 -1.37 -5.17 -0.55
C LEU A 181 -0.28 -6.05 0.08
N VAL A 182 -0.58 -6.65 1.23
CA VAL A 182 0.41 -7.40 2.03
C VAL A 182 0.21 -8.92 2.05
N SER A 183 -0.99 -9.43 1.79
CA SER A 183 -1.22 -10.88 1.71
C SER A 183 -0.56 -11.50 0.48
N ARG A 184 -0.05 -12.73 0.60
CA ARG A 184 0.59 -13.49 -0.49
C ARG A 184 0.13 -14.94 -0.46
N GLN A 185 -0.06 -15.57 -1.61
CA GLN A 185 -0.43 -16.99 -1.74
C GLN A 185 0.83 -17.85 -1.75
N ARG A 186 1.69 -17.65 -0.75
CA ARG A 186 2.99 -18.30 -0.63
C ARG A 186 3.12 -18.91 0.75
N ARG A 187 3.72 -20.09 0.82
CA ARG A 187 4.00 -20.77 2.09
C ARG A 187 5.06 -20.05 2.89
N TRP A 188 6.17 -19.67 2.26
CA TRP A 188 7.31 -19.08 2.96
C TRP A 188 7.09 -17.58 3.19
N GLY A 189 6.44 -17.26 4.31
CA GLY A 189 6.15 -15.90 4.76
C GLY A 189 5.57 -15.91 6.16
N THR A 190 5.41 -14.74 6.77
CA THR A 190 4.78 -14.64 8.10
C THR A 190 3.29 -14.97 7.99
N PRO A 191 2.77 -15.96 8.75
CA PRO A 191 1.32 -16.24 8.76
C PRO A 191 0.54 -15.03 9.25
N ILE A 192 -0.53 -14.67 8.54
CA ILE A 192 -1.44 -13.58 8.96
C ILE A 192 -2.24 -14.06 10.18
N PRO A 193 -2.18 -13.37 11.33
CA PRO A 193 -2.76 -13.84 12.59
C PRO A 193 -4.28 -13.57 12.67
N VAL A 194 -5.04 -14.08 11.71
CA VAL A 194 -6.51 -13.95 11.65
C VAL A 194 -7.13 -15.32 11.37
N ILE A 195 -8.17 -15.66 12.14
CA ILE A 195 -9.00 -16.85 11.98
C ILE A 195 -10.26 -16.47 11.22
N HIS A 196 -10.69 -17.29 10.27
CA HIS A 196 -11.95 -17.08 9.56
C HIS A 196 -13.02 -18.00 10.15
N CYS A 197 -13.96 -17.39 10.88
CA CYS A 197 -15.15 -18.06 11.39
C CYS A 197 -16.30 -17.86 10.39
N PRO A 198 -17.06 -18.92 10.02
CA PRO A 198 -18.23 -18.78 9.16
C PRO A 198 -19.29 -17.81 9.71
N ASP A 199 -19.45 -17.78 11.04
CA ASP A 199 -20.47 -16.97 11.71
C ASP A 199 -19.96 -15.57 12.09
N CYS A 200 -18.72 -15.49 12.60
CA CYS A 200 -18.15 -14.22 13.09
C CYS A 200 -17.32 -13.45 12.05
N GLY A 201 -17.00 -14.07 10.90
CA GLY A 201 -16.11 -13.49 9.91
C GLY A 201 -14.62 -13.52 10.31
N PRO A 202 -13.81 -12.51 9.94
CA PRO A 202 -12.40 -12.43 10.31
C PRO A 202 -12.21 -12.06 11.79
N VAL A 203 -11.67 -12.98 12.58
CA VAL A 203 -11.41 -12.81 14.02
C VAL A 203 -9.90 -12.79 14.26
N PRO A 204 -9.34 -11.74 14.89
CA PRO A 204 -7.91 -11.68 15.18
C PRO A 204 -7.50 -12.74 16.22
N VAL A 205 -6.33 -13.34 16.03
CA VAL A 205 -5.73 -14.23 17.05
C VAL A 205 -5.40 -13.40 18.30
N PRO A 206 -5.66 -13.91 19.52
CA PRO A 206 -5.25 -13.25 20.75
C PRO A 206 -3.75 -12.96 20.82
N PHE A 207 -3.34 -11.84 21.44
CA PHE A 207 -1.95 -11.40 21.49
C PHE A 207 -1.02 -12.39 22.22
N ASP A 208 -1.54 -13.05 23.26
CA ASP A 208 -0.87 -14.08 24.06
C ASP A 208 -0.69 -15.41 23.32
N ALA A 209 -1.47 -15.65 22.27
CA ALA A 209 -1.37 -16.83 21.42
C ALA A 209 -0.37 -16.68 20.26
N LEU A 210 0.39 -15.57 20.20
CA LEU A 210 1.45 -15.37 19.21
C LEU A 210 2.77 -16.05 19.64
N PRO A 211 3.59 -16.53 18.68
CA PRO A 211 3.38 -16.50 17.24
C PRO A 211 2.44 -17.59 16.73
N VAL A 212 1.68 -17.28 15.67
CA VAL A 212 1.07 -18.32 14.83
C VAL A 212 2.20 -18.97 14.01
N PRO A 213 2.53 -20.25 14.25
CA PRO A 213 3.66 -20.89 13.58
C PRO A 213 3.36 -21.16 12.11
N LEU A 214 4.41 -21.22 11.30
CA LEU A 214 4.33 -21.77 9.95
C LEU A 214 4.01 -23.27 10.03
N ALA A 215 3.02 -23.72 9.26
CA ALA A 215 2.71 -25.15 9.17
C ALA A 215 3.95 -25.94 8.71
N GLN A 216 4.32 -26.98 9.47
CA GLN A 216 5.40 -27.89 9.10
C GLN A 216 4.97 -28.74 7.90
N GLN A 217 5.93 -29.23 7.10
CA GLN A 217 5.61 -30.20 6.05
C GLN A 217 5.14 -31.47 6.75
N THR A 218 3.87 -31.86 6.59
CA THR A 218 3.55 -33.27 6.67
C THR A 218 4.31 -33.93 5.52
N ALA A 219 5.18 -34.87 5.84
CA ALA A 219 5.89 -35.68 4.85
C ALA A 219 4.91 -36.65 4.18
N ASP A 220 3.91 -36.11 3.48
CA ASP A 220 3.01 -36.91 2.64
C ASP A 220 2.30 -35.99 1.63
N GLN A 221 2.97 -35.77 0.50
CA GLN A 221 2.39 -35.33 -0.77
C GLN A 221 3.47 -35.42 -1.86
N SER A 222 4.19 -36.55 -1.90
CA SER A 222 4.71 -37.08 -3.16
C SER A 222 3.57 -37.85 -3.83
N ALA A 223 2.56 -37.14 -4.33
CA ALA A 223 1.67 -37.73 -5.31
C ALA A 223 2.45 -37.69 -6.64
N PRO A 224 2.86 -38.83 -7.22
CA PRO A 224 3.40 -38.82 -8.57
C PRO A 224 2.31 -38.34 -9.52
N CYS A 225 2.70 -37.57 -10.52
CA CYS A 225 1.84 -37.19 -11.63
C CYS A 225 1.29 -38.48 -12.28
N PRO A 226 -0.04 -38.68 -12.41
CA PRO A 226 -0.55 -39.73 -13.28
C PRO A 226 -0.12 -39.42 -14.72
N GLU A 227 0.24 -40.48 -15.45
CA GLU A 227 0.82 -40.47 -16.81
C GLU A 227 0.10 -39.53 -17.79
#